data_AF-A0A6M0BB54-F1
#
_entry.id   AF-A0A6M0BB54-F1
#
_cell.length_a   1.000
_cell.length_b   1.000
_cell.length_c   1.000
_cell.angle_alpha   90.00
_cell.angle_beta   90.00
_cell.angle_gamma   90.00
#
_symmetry.space_group_name_H-M   'P 1'
#
loop_
_entity.id
_entity.type
_entity.pdbx_description
1 polymer ?
#
loop_
_entity_poly.entity_id
_entity_poly.type
_entity_poly.pdbx_seq_one_letter_code
_entity_poly.pdbx_strand_id
1 'polypeptide(L)'
;MPLDQLVPKFLKEPLFKLGEMPVSLLTILQLIFLFLITKFIIQDFKKILNYKLLNKLVNDPNKREFISKLISYITFLVLVYIIYYIDIGGLNLINLTIFKVGSTEVSIKSLIKLVLSLMIVIFLASTLKNFLKQQLLPQMGIDEANQAVIATIISYAFGILGIVIVLNNNFDLGSLAVIAGGLGVGIGFGLQDITKNFISGVTLLLERTIRVGDFIEFDGLSGYVKEVSMRSTIIRTREGGDVVVPNSHLVENRMLNWTFDSYKARIHIPVGVAYDSDPVLVTEVLLKSAYLEPSVLSEPTPRVLFKGFGDSALNFELRVWVNRIDQEPFIRSSLNFIIEYNLRQQGLSIPFPQRDFWLRNPEALMGREIHRQNLETIEETIEQSTQQPFKVKTPRPLALRDLLRQVDYFKNFTELELRQLIEIGYRKRLRASEILFHEGDPGDAFYIILAGSVEVFVERINKTLNSLQAGQFFGELSLMLGVPRTASVRALEESLLFVISNKGFKQLLQDYPDLSEIIVQELGKHQEELAERQKQMRKMGLLDAAEDDRNLVAWVRKRLKRLFSL
;
A
#
# COMPACT_ATOMS: atom_id res chain seq x y z
N MET A 1 -51.71 -69.19 39.96
CA MET A 1 -50.87 -70.23 39.35
C MET A 1 -49.71 -69.53 38.65
N PRO A 2 -48.43 -69.81 38.98
CA PRO A 2 -47.30 -69.17 38.32
C PRO A 2 -47.28 -69.52 36.83
N LEU A 3 -46.95 -68.55 35.98
CA LEU A 3 -46.91 -68.67 34.52
C LEU A 3 -45.98 -69.83 34.06
N ASP A 4 -45.03 -70.21 34.90
CA ASP A 4 -44.06 -71.29 34.67
C ASP A 4 -44.66 -72.70 34.59
N GLN A 5 -45.86 -72.91 35.15
CA GLN A 5 -46.57 -74.19 35.12
C GLN A 5 -47.48 -74.38 33.90
N LEU A 6 -47.67 -73.33 33.09
CA LEU A 6 -48.51 -73.36 31.88
C LEU A 6 -47.74 -73.79 30.62
N VAL A 7 -46.41 -73.84 30.67
CA VAL A 7 -45.57 -74.20 29.51
C VAL A 7 -45.23 -75.69 29.57
N PRO A 8 -45.63 -76.51 28.57
CA PRO A 8 -45.31 -77.93 28.50
C PRO A 8 -43.82 -78.25 28.73
N LYS A 9 -43.52 -79.27 29.54
CA LYS A 9 -42.13 -79.66 29.89
C LYS A 9 -41.25 -79.94 28.67
N PHE A 10 -41.80 -80.56 27.63
CA PHE A 10 -41.06 -80.87 26.39
C PHE A 10 -40.52 -79.61 25.67
N LEU A 11 -41.13 -78.44 25.90
CA LEU A 11 -40.64 -77.18 25.30
C LEU A 11 -39.38 -76.66 26.00
N LYS A 12 -39.17 -77.01 27.28
CA LYS A 12 -38.03 -76.55 28.08
C LYS A 12 -36.84 -77.49 28.01
N GLU A 13 -37.01 -78.72 27.51
CA GLU A 13 -35.91 -79.67 27.34
C GLU A 13 -34.92 -79.23 26.25
N PRO A 14 -33.61 -79.41 26.47
CA PRO A 14 -32.60 -79.04 25.48
C PRO A 14 -32.64 -79.97 24.28
N LEU A 15 -32.88 -79.39 23.09
CA LEU A 15 -32.82 -80.08 21.79
C LEU A 15 -31.39 -80.36 21.37
N PHE A 16 -30.47 -79.41 21.60
CA PHE A 16 -29.04 -79.53 21.34
C PHE A 16 -28.25 -78.53 22.19
N LYS A 17 -26.93 -78.69 22.25
CA LYS A 17 -26.03 -77.73 22.92
C LYS A 17 -25.25 -76.93 21.89
N LEU A 18 -25.15 -75.62 22.09
CA LEU A 18 -24.29 -74.72 21.32
C LEU A 18 -23.16 -74.25 22.24
N GLY A 19 -21.99 -74.89 22.14
CA GLY A 19 -20.94 -74.76 23.17
C GLY A 19 -21.41 -75.35 24.50
N GLU A 20 -21.32 -74.57 25.59
CA GLU A 20 -21.83 -74.97 26.91
C GLU A 20 -23.34 -74.69 27.09
N MET A 21 -24.00 -74.07 26.12
CA MET A 21 -25.37 -73.58 26.28
C MET A 21 -26.43 -74.59 25.79
N PRO A 22 -27.39 -75.00 26.64
CA PRO A 22 -28.54 -75.80 26.23
C PRO A 22 -29.56 -74.98 25.44
N VAL A 23 -29.88 -75.39 24.21
CA VAL A 23 -30.89 -74.75 23.35
C VAL A 23 -32.16 -75.61 23.36
N SER A 24 -33.28 -75.06 23.85
CA SER A 24 -34.58 -75.74 23.94
C SER A 24 -35.56 -75.29 22.85
N LEU A 25 -36.63 -76.04 22.60
CA LEU A 25 -37.67 -75.65 21.63
C LEU A 25 -38.30 -74.29 21.98
N LEU A 26 -38.42 -73.98 23.28
CA LEU A 26 -38.87 -72.70 23.78
C LEU A 26 -37.94 -71.54 23.38
N THR A 27 -36.62 -71.73 23.43
CA THR A 27 -35.66 -70.70 22.98
C THR A 27 -35.80 -70.38 21.50
N ILE A 28 -36.02 -71.41 20.66
CA ILE A 28 -36.23 -71.25 19.21
C ILE A 28 -37.54 -70.49 18.95
N LEU A 29 -38.62 -70.84 19.65
CA LEU A 29 -39.92 -70.17 19.51
C LEU A 29 -39.83 -68.69 19.93
N GLN A 30 -39.10 -68.39 21.02
CA GLN A 30 -38.85 -67.03 21.48
C GLN A 30 -38.05 -66.21 20.46
N LEU A 31 -37.03 -66.80 19.82
CA LEU A 31 -36.26 -66.15 18.75
C LEU A 31 -37.12 -65.86 17.52
N ILE A 32 -37.96 -66.81 17.09
CA ILE A 32 -38.89 -66.62 15.97
C ILE A 32 -39.90 -65.52 16.28
N PHE A 33 -40.45 -65.51 17.49
CA PHE A 33 -41.40 -64.50 17.93
C PHE A 33 -40.76 -63.11 17.98
N LEU A 34 -39.54 -63.00 18.53
CA LEU A 34 -38.76 -61.76 18.53
C LEU A 34 -38.49 -61.27 17.10
N PHE A 35 -38.14 -62.16 16.18
CA PHE A 35 -37.93 -61.84 14.77
C PHE A 35 -39.21 -61.33 14.07
N LEU A 36 -40.35 -61.98 14.33
CA LEU A 36 -41.64 -61.55 13.78
C LEU A 36 -42.08 -60.20 14.33
N ILE A 37 -41.92 -59.97 15.65
CA ILE A 37 -42.23 -58.68 16.28
C ILE A 37 -41.33 -57.58 15.74
N THR A 38 -40.02 -57.82 15.66
CA THR A 38 -39.07 -56.82 15.15
C THR A 38 -39.38 -56.47 13.70
N LYS A 39 -39.70 -57.45 12.85
CA LYS A 39 -40.14 -57.22 11.47
C LYS A 39 -41.44 -56.40 11.41
N PHE A 40 -42.43 -56.73 12.23
CA PHE A 40 -43.71 -56.01 12.32
C PHE A 40 -43.51 -54.55 12.74
N ILE A 41 -42.73 -54.31 13.80
CA ILE A 41 -42.41 -52.96 14.29
C ILE A 41 -41.67 -52.17 13.21
N ILE A 42 -40.69 -52.74 12.51
CA ILE A 42 -39.94 -51.98 11.49
C ILE A 42 -40.81 -51.67 10.27
N GLN A 43 -41.58 -52.64 9.78
CA GLN A 43 -42.27 -52.54 8.49
C GLN A 43 -43.62 -51.82 8.60
N ASP A 44 -44.43 -52.14 9.61
CA ASP A 44 -45.82 -51.67 9.69
C ASP A 44 -45.96 -50.37 10.49
N PHE A 45 -45.20 -50.22 11.58
CA PHE A 45 -45.18 -48.96 12.34
C PHE A 45 -44.68 -47.80 11.48
N LYS A 46 -43.61 -48.03 10.70
CA LYS A 46 -43.04 -47.01 9.81
C LYS A 46 -44.01 -46.56 8.72
N LYS A 47 -44.77 -47.51 8.12
CA LYS A 47 -45.81 -47.19 7.13
C LYS A 47 -46.95 -46.37 7.74
N ILE A 48 -47.44 -46.76 8.90
CA ILE A 48 -48.56 -46.09 9.59
C ILE A 48 -48.19 -44.65 9.95
N LEU A 49 -47.00 -44.47 10.52
CA LEU A 49 -46.54 -43.18 11.01
C LEU A 49 -46.24 -42.19 9.87
N ASN A 50 -45.54 -42.64 8.82
CA ASN A 50 -45.17 -41.77 7.70
C ASN A 50 -46.36 -41.41 6.81
N TYR A 51 -47.26 -42.34 6.51
CA TYR A 51 -48.27 -42.12 5.46
C TYR A 51 -49.51 -41.36 5.96
N LYS A 52 -49.90 -41.54 7.23
CA LYS A 52 -51.16 -40.97 7.78
C LYS A 52 -51.01 -39.82 8.76
N LEU A 53 -50.03 -39.85 9.66
CA LEU A 53 -49.92 -38.90 10.78
C LEU A 53 -49.07 -37.67 10.44
N LEU A 54 -47.85 -37.91 9.94
CA LEU A 54 -46.90 -36.85 9.62
C LEU A 54 -47.38 -35.91 8.52
N ASN A 55 -48.05 -36.45 7.49
CA ASN A 55 -48.65 -35.66 6.41
C ASN A 55 -49.82 -34.77 6.86
N LYS A 56 -50.44 -35.07 8.00
CA LYS A 56 -51.61 -34.33 8.52
C LYS A 56 -51.22 -33.29 9.58
N LEU A 57 -50.08 -33.48 10.25
CA LEU A 57 -49.66 -32.67 11.40
C LEU A 57 -48.56 -31.65 11.07
N VAL A 58 -47.77 -31.86 10.01
CA VAL A 58 -46.62 -31.02 9.68
C VAL A 58 -46.68 -30.59 8.22
N ASN A 59 -47.02 -29.32 7.98
CA ASN A 59 -47.18 -28.77 6.63
C ASN A 59 -45.84 -28.50 5.93
N ASP A 60 -44.78 -28.23 6.70
CA ASP A 60 -43.45 -27.96 6.16
C ASP A 60 -42.77 -29.28 5.74
N PRO A 61 -42.43 -29.46 4.45
CA PRO A 61 -41.85 -30.70 3.94
C PRO A 61 -40.50 -31.04 4.58
N ASN A 62 -39.70 -30.03 4.93
CA ASN A 62 -38.38 -30.21 5.55
C ASN A 62 -38.51 -30.66 7.00
N LYS A 63 -39.42 -30.04 7.76
CA LYS A 63 -39.71 -30.47 9.15
C LYS A 63 -40.28 -31.88 9.18
N ARG A 64 -41.13 -32.22 8.22
CA ARG A 64 -41.70 -33.56 8.10
C ARG A 64 -40.64 -34.62 7.84
N GLU A 65 -39.68 -34.35 6.95
CA GLU A 65 -38.57 -35.25 6.68
C GLU A 65 -37.69 -35.45 7.92
N PHE A 66 -37.39 -34.37 8.64
CA PHE A 66 -36.63 -34.43 9.89
C PHE A 66 -37.34 -35.28 10.95
N ILE A 67 -38.64 -35.04 11.20
CA ILE A 67 -39.41 -35.78 12.21
C ILE A 67 -39.56 -37.25 11.81
N SER A 68 -39.76 -37.54 10.51
CA SER A 68 -39.77 -38.92 10.01
C SER A 68 -38.46 -39.67 10.31
N LYS A 69 -37.31 -39.01 10.05
CA LYS A 69 -35.99 -39.55 10.36
C LYS A 69 -35.79 -39.74 11.87
N LEU A 70 -36.17 -38.75 12.68
CA LEU A 70 -36.09 -38.81 14.14
C LEU A 70 -36.91 -39.97 14.70
N ILE A 71 -38.15 -40.17 14.24
CA ILE A 71 -38.98 -41.25 14.76
C ILE A 71 -38.45 -42.61 14.29
N SER A 72 -38.02 -42.74 13.02
CA SER A 72 -37.36 -43.98 12.56
C SER A 72 -36.13 -44.32 13.41
N TYR A 73 -35.40 -43.31 13.87
CA TYR A 73 -34.24 -43.46 14.74
C TYR A 73 -34.62 -43.91 16.15
N ILE A 74 -35.61 -43.26 16.77
CA ILE A 74 -36.13 -43.62 18.09
C ILE A 74 -36.70 -45.05 18.07
N THR A 75 -37.50 -45.41 17.06
CA THR A 75 -38.05 -46.77 16.93
C THR A 75 -36.94 -47.81 16.86
N PHE A 76 -35.86 -47.52 16.11
CA PHE A 76 -34.71 -48.41 16.05
C PHE A 76 -33.98 -48.52 17.40
N LEU A 77 -33.74 -47.41 18.10
CA LEU A 77 -33.10 -47.42 19.42
C LEU A 77 -33.92 -48.22 20.44
N VAL A 78 -35.25 -48.05 20.45
CA VAL A 78 -36.15 -48.81 21.30
C VAL A 78 -36.07 -50.29 20.98
N LEU A 79 -36.03 -50.66 19.70
CA LEU A 79 -35.89 -52.05 19.28
C LEU A 79 -34.58 -52.68 19.78
N VAL A 80 -33.46 -51.97 19.64
CA VAL A 80 -32.15 -52.45 20.11
C VAL A 80 -32.09 -52.50 21.63
N TYR A 81 -32.69 -51.54 22.33
CA TYR A 81 -32.80 -51.56 23.80
C TYR A 81 -33.61 -52.76 24.27
N ILE A 82 -34.75 -53.05 23.61
CA ILE A 82 -35.56 -54.23 23.86
C ILE A 82 -34.70 -55.49 23.66
N ILE A 83 -33.97 -55.61 22.55
CA ILE A 83 -33.07 -56.75 22.30
C ILE A 83 -31.95 -56.86 23.36
N TYR A 84 -31.43 -55.73 23.84
CA TYR A 84 -30.37 -55.70 24.86
C TYR A 84 -30.84 -56.21 26.24
N TYR A 85 -32.11 -56.01 26.58
CA TYR A 85 -32.69 -56.41 27.88
C TYR A 85 -33.52 -57.69 27.82
N ILE A 86 -33.82 -58.22 26.63
CA ILE A 86 -34.53 -59.50 26.51
C ILE A 86 -33.57 -60.64 26.87
N ASP A 87 -33.93 -61.35 27.94
CA ASP A 87 -33.33 -62.64 28.29
C ASP A 87 -34.06 -63.76 27.54
N ILE A 88 -33.38 -64.41 26.59
CA ILE A 88 -33.94 -65.49 25.78
C ILE A 88 -33.60 -66.82 26.47
N GLY A 89 -34.57 -67.34 27.22
CA GLY A 89 -34.48 -68.66 27.87
C GLY A 89 -33.40 -68.79 28.94
N GLY A 90 -32.99 -67.71 29.60
CA GLY A 90 -31.97 -67.71 30.66
C GLY A 90 -30.53 -67.75 30.13
N LEU A 91 -30.35 -67.58 28.82
CA LEU A 91 -29.04 -67.54 28.17
C LEU A 91 -28.58 -66.08 28.03
N ASN A 92 -27.58 -65.69 28.82
CA ASN A 92 -26.91 -64.38 28.72
C ASN A 92 -26.00 -64.29 27.48
N LEU A 93 -26.57 -64.58 26.29
CA LEU A 93 -25.89 -64.58 24.99
C LEU A 93 -25.14 -63.27 24.73
N ILE A 94 -25.65 -62.15 25.25
CA ILE A 94 -25.12 -60.80 25.03
C ILE A 94 -23.75 -60.59 25.69
N ASN A 95 -23.43 -61.29 26.78
CA ASN A 95 -22.16 -61.18 27.48
C ASN A 95 -21.09 -62.15 26.99
N LEU A 96 -21.44 -63.04 26.04
CA LEU A 96 -20.47 -63.97 25.48
C LEU A 96 -19.39 -63.21 24.71
N THR A 97 -18.14 -63.55 25.01
CA THR A 97 -16.97 -63.08 24.30
C THR A 97 -16.87 -63.84 22.97
N ILE A 98 -16.91 -63.09 21.87
CA ILE A 98 -16.84 -63.66 20.52
C ILE A 98 -15.37 -63.83 20.11
N PHE A 99 -14.55 -62.79 20.31
CA PHE A 99 -13.12 -62.77 20.03
C PHE A 99 -12.41 -61.67 20.83
N LYS A 100 -11.08 -61.67 20.84
CA LYS A 100 -10.26 -60.62 21.48
C LYS A 100 -9.55 -59.78 20.42
N VAL A 101 -9.53 -58.46 20.58
CA VAL A 101 -8.77 -57.52 19.74
C VAL A 101 -7.80 -56.77 20.64
N GLY A 102 -6.50 -57.06 20.53
CA GLY A 102 -5.52 -56.55 21.47
C GLY A 102 -5.83 -56.99 22.90
N SER A 103 -6.10 -56.04 23.80
CA SER A 103 -6.48 -56.25 25.19
C SER A 103 -8.00 -56.23 25.45
N THR A 104 -8.82 -55.91 24.45
CA THR A 104 -10.28 -55.79 24.63
C THR A 104 -11.01 -57.06 24.22
N GLU A 105 -11.92 -57.51 25.08
CA GLU A 105 -12.81 -58.64 24.79
C GLU A 105 -14.04 -58.16 24.02
N VAL A 106 -14.17 -58.59 22.77
CA VAL A 106 -15.28 -58.21 21.91
C VAL A 106 -16.45 -59.15 22.17
N SER A 107 -17.43 -58.65 22.91
CA SER A 107 -18.71 -59.33 23.17
C SER A 107 -19.83 -58.80 22.30
N ILE A 108 -20.94 -59.53 22.21
CA ILE A 108 -22.16 -59.07 21.52
C ILE A 108 -22.62 -57.72 22.11
N LYS A 109 -22.51 -57.56 23.44
CA LYS A 109 -22.74 -56.30 24.16
C LYS A 109 -21.92 -55.14 23.61
N SER A 110 -20.62 -55.34 23.42
CA SER A 110 -19.70 -54.32 22.92
C SER A 110 -20.04 -53.90 21.49
N LEU A 111 -20.47 -54.86 20.66
CA LEU A 111 -20.85 -54.64 19.28
C LEU A 111 -22.19 -53.90 19.16
N ILE A 112 -23.17 -54.24 20.00
CA ILE A 112 -24.43 -53.50 20.13
C ILE A 112 -24.16 -52.05 20.58
N LYS A 113 -23.35 -51.87 21.62
CA LYS A 113 -22.97 -50.53 22.11
C LYS A 113 -22.28 -49.71 21.01
N LEU A 114 -21.37 -50.33 20.24
CA LEU A 114 -20.71 -49.70 19.11
C LEU A 114 -21.71 -49.26 18.04
N VAL A 115 -22.57 -50.16 17.56
CA VAL A 115 -23.59 -49.86 16.54
C VAL A 115 -24.51 -48.73 17.00
N LEU A 116 -24.99 -48.78 18.24
CA LEU A 116 -25.81 -47.72 18.83
C LEU A 116 -25.09 -46.38 18.86
N SER A 117 -23.85 -46.36 19.33
CA SER A 117 -23.07 -45.13 19.42
C SER A 117 -22.72 -44.53 18.05
N LEU A 118 -22.40 -45.35 17.04
CA LEU A 118 -22.22 -44.90 15.66
C LEU A 118 -23.51 -44.33 15.07
N MET A 119 -24.64 -44.96 15.35
CA MET A 119 -25.95 -44.47 14.95
C MET A 119 -26.26 -43.10 15.58
N ILE A 120 -25.91 -42.89 16.84
CA ILE A 120 -26.06 -41.58 17.51
C ILE A 120 -25.22 -40.54 16.80
N VAL A 121 -23.96 -40.85 16.49
CA VAL A 121 -23.07 -39.93 15.79
C VAL A 121 -23.62 -39.57 14.40
N ILE A 122 -24.07 -40.54 13.61
CA ILE A 122 -24.64 -40.29 12.28
C ILE A 122 -25.91 -39.43 12.38
N PHE A 123 -26.76 -39.71 13.36
CA PHE A 123 -27.97 -38.93 13.61
C PHE A 123 -27.65 -37.48 13.99
N LEU A 124 -26.71 -37.27 14.91
CA LEU A 124 -26.26 -35.94 15.32
C LEU A 124 -25.61 -35.19 14.16
N ALA A 125 -24.75 -35.85 13.37
CA ALA A 125 -24.11 -35.26 12.20
C ALA A 125 -25.13 -34.82 11.15
N SER A 126 -26.13 -35.67 10.85
CA SER A 126 -27.21 -35.32 9.92
C SER A 126 -28.10 -34.18 10.45
N THR A 127 -28.35 -34.16 11.76
CA THR A 127 -29.12 -33.09 12.41
C THR A 127 -28.36 -31.77 12.34
N LEU A 128 -27.07 -31.79 12.65
CA LEU A 128 -26.17 -30.64 12.54
C LEU A 128 -26.13 -30.12 11.10
N LYS A 129 -26.01 -30.99 10.09
CA LYS A 129 -26.05 -30.60 8.67
C LYS A 129 -27.31 -29.80 8.34
N ASN A 130 -28.47 -30.32 8.74
CA ASN A 130 -29.75 -29.67 8.45
C ASN A 130 -29.91 -28.36 9.24
N PHE A 131 -29.49 -28.34 10.50
CA PHE A 131 -29.49 -27.13 11.33
C PHE A 131 -28.61 -26.02 10.72
N LEU A 132 -27.38 -26.36 10.31
CA LEU A 132 -26.48 -25.43 9.65
C LEU A 132 -27.09 -24.90 8.34
N LYS A 133 -27.60 -25.80 7.49
CA LYS A 133 -28.18 -25.42 6.19
C LYS A 133 -29.45 -24.56 6.33
N GLN A 134 -30.34 -24.89 7.26
CA GLN A 134 -31.68 -24.29 7.32
C GLN A 134 -31.77 -23.09 8.26
N GLN A 135 -30.89 -23.00 9.28
CA GLN A 135 -30.98 -21.96 10.31
C GLN A 135 -29.74 -21.08 10.36
N LEU A 136 -28.55 -21.66 10.56
CA LEU A 136 -27.36 -20.86 10.86
C LEU A 136 -26.78 -20.15 9.64
N LEU A 137 -26.48 -20.89 8.56
CA LEU A 137 -25.79 -20.33 7.39
C LEU A 137 -26.64 -19.31 6.60
N PRO A 138 -27.97 -19.46 6.46
CA PRO A 138 -28.81 -18.43 5.87
C PRO A 138 -28.78 -17.11 6.65
N GLN A 139 -28.75 -17.17 7.99
CA GLN A 139 -28.68 -15.97 8.84
C GLN A 139 -27.34 -15.24 8.73
N MET A 140 -26.28 -15.94 8.30
CA MET A 140 -24.95 -15.36 8.05
C MET A 140 -24.82 -14.75 6.64
N GLY A 141 -25.88 -14.75 5.82
CA GLY A 141 -25.86 -14.18 4.47
C GLY A 141 -25.07 -15.00 3.45
N ILE A 142 -24.84 -16.29 3.71
CA ILE A 142 -24.10 -17.18 2.81
C ILE A 142 -25.02 -17.67 1.67
N ASP A 143 -24.53 -17.66 0.42
CA ASP A 143 -25.30 -18.11 -0.75
C ASP A 143 -25.72 -19.59 -0.67
N GLU A 144 -26.88 -19.93 -1.22
CA GLU A 144 -27.47 -21.28 -1.15
C GLU A 144 -26.51 -22.39 -1.65
N ALA A 145 -25.73 -22.10 -2.70
CA ALA A 145 -24.72 -23.02 -3.24
C ALA A 145 -23.62 -23.33 -2.20
N ASN A 146 -23.13 -22.30 -1.51
CA ASN A 146 -22.08 -22.43 -0.50
C ASN A 146 -22.62 -23.02 0.81
N GLN A 147 -23.88 -22.77 1.17
CA GLN A 147 -24.52 -23.33 2.36
C GLN A 147 -24.46 -24.87 2.35
N ALA A 148 -24.78 -25.49 1.21
CA ALA A 148 -24.80 -26.95 1.08
C ALA A 148 -23.41 -27.57 1.26
N VAL A 149 -22.38 -26.92 0.68
CA VAL A 149 -20.98 -27.38 0.76
C VAL A 149 -20.46 -27.25 2.19
N ILE A 150 -20.60 -26.07 2.79
CA ILE A 150 -20.12 -25.79 4.15
C ILE A 150 -20.80 -26.71 5.18
N ALA A 151 -22.13 -26.84 5.12
CA ALA A 151 -22.86 -27.71 6.03
C ALA A 151 -22.46 -29.20 5.88
N THR A 152 -22.12 -29.63 4.66
CA THR A 152 -21.65 -31.00 4.41
C THR A 152 -20.24 -31.22 4.98
N ILE A 153 -19.31 -30.29 4.75
CA ILE A 153 -17.93 -30.39 5.27
C ILE A 153 -17.93 -30.42 6.80
N ILE A 154 -18.65 -29.49 7.45
CA ILE A 154 -18.72 -29.42 8.92
C ILE A 154 -19.37 -30.69 9.49
N SER A 155 -20.44 -31.19 8.87
CA SER A 155 -21.11 -32.41 9.28
C SER A 155 -20.22 -33.65 9.16
N TYR A 156 -19.43 -33.76 8.09
CA TYR A 156 -18.47 -34.85 7.93
C TYR A 156 -17.31 -34.75 8.93
N ALA A 157 -16.76 -33.55 9.18
CA ALA A 157 -15.73 -33.37 10.21
C ALA A 157 -16.25 -33.78 11.60
N PHE A 158 -17.46 -33.33 11.96
CA PHE A 158 -18.12 -33.72 13.21
C PHE A 158 -18.39 -35.24 13.27
N GLY A 159 -18.87 -35.84 12.19
CA GLY A 159 -19.14 -37.27 12.10
C GLY A 159 -17.87 -38.10 12.25
N ILE A 160 -16.79 -37.72 11.57
CA ILE A 160 -15.47 -38.38 11.67
C ILE A 160 -14.94 -38.30 13.10
N LEU A 161 -14.97 -37.12 13.72
CA LEU A 161 -14.58 -36.94 15.12
C LEU A 161 -15.42 -37.82 16.06
N GLY A 162 -16.74 -37.84 15.86
CA GLY A 162 -17.64 -38.69 16.64
C GLY A 162 -17.33 -40.18 16.48
N ILE A 163 -17.05 -40.64 15.25
CA ILE A 163 -16.65 -42.03 14.98
C ILE A 163 -15.33 -42.36 15.69
N VAL A 164 -14.34 -41.48 15.62
CA VAL A 164 -13.04 -41.67 16.30
C VAL A 164 -13.24 -41.77 17.82
N ILE A 165 -14.03 -40.90 18.43
CA ILE A 165 -14.35 -40.94 19.88
C ILE A 165 -15.06 -42.25 20.24
N VAL A 166 -16.04 -42.66 19.44
CA VAL A 166 -16.79 -43.91 19.63
C VAL A 166 -15.87 -45.12 19.54
N LEU A 167 -14.98 -45.15 18.56
CA LEU A 167 -14.03 -46.25 18.38
C LEU A 167 -13.02 -46.30 19.54
N ASN A 168 -12.49 -45.15 19.97
CA ASN A 168 -11.52 -45.08 21.08
C ASN A 168 -12.13 -45.55 22.42
N ASN A 169 -13.43 -45.34 22.62
CA ASN A 169 -14.13 -45.78 23.83
C ASN A 169 -14.45 -47.29 23.85
N ASN A 170 -14.36 -47.97 22.71
CA ASN A 170 -14.70 -49.40 22.59
C ASN A 170 -13.48 -50.28 22.23
N PHE A 171 -12.43 -49.71 21.64
CA PHE A 171 -11.23 -50.42 21.20
C PHE A 171 -9.96 -49.59 21.46
N ASP A 172 -8.84 -50.26 21.72
CA ASP A 172 -7.54 -49.61 21.75
C ASP A 172 -7.08 -49.29 20.31
N LEU A 173 -7.11 -48.01 19.97
CA LEU A 173 -6.79 -47.50 18.64
C LEU A 173 -5.30 -47.20 18.43
N GLY A 174 -4.40 -47.66 19.31
CA GLY A 174 -2.96 -47.40 19.18
C GLY A 174 -2.39 -47.75 17.79
N SER A 175 -2.89 -48.82 17.17
CA SER A 175 -2.50 -49.21 15.80
C SER A 175 -3.09 -48.32 14.70
N LEU A 176 -4.28 -47.76 14.92
CA LEU A 176 -4.95 -46.85 14.00
C LEU A 176 -4.36 -45.43 14.08
N ALA A 177 -3.74 -45.06 15.20
CA ALA A 177 -3.07 -43.78 15.40
C ALA A 177 -1.92 -43.57 14.41
N VAL A 178 -1.19 -44.61 14.01
CA VAL A 178 -0.12 -44.51 13.00
C VAL A 178 -0.69 -44.15 11.62
N ILE A 179 -1.79 -44.79 11.22
CA ILE A 179 -2.47 -44.52 9.95
C ILE A 179 -3.09 -43.12 9.98
N ALA A 180 -3.74 -42.74 11.08
CA ALA A 180 -4.30 -41.42 11.29
C ALA A 180 -3.21 -40.34 11.30
N GLY A 181 -2.05 -40.62 11.89
CA GLY A 181 -0.88 -39.74 11.89
C GLY A 181 -0.32 -39.53 10.49
N GLY A 182 -0.14 -40.61 9.71
CA GLY A 182 0.29 -40.53 8.31
C GLY A 182 -0.69 -39.76 7.43
N LEU A 183 -2.00 -40.03 7.56
CA LEU A 183 -3.06 -39.27 6.88
C LEU A 183 -3.07 -37.80 7.31
N GLY A 184 -2.89 -37.52 8.60
CA GLY A 184 -2.84 -36.16 9.14
C GLY A 184 -1.68 -35.36 8.57
N VAL A 185 -0.48 -35.95 8.48
CA VAL A 185 0.67 -35.33 7.82
C VAL A 185 0.40 -35.09 6.34
N GLY A 186 -0.17 -36.07 5.63
CA GLY A 186 -0.54 -35.92 4.21
C GLY A 186 -1.55 -34.81 3.96
N ILE A 187 -2.59 -34.71 4.80
CA ILE A 187 -3.57 -33.61 4.76
C ILE A 187 -2.90 -32.28 5.10
N GLY A 188 -2.00 -32.26 6.09
CA GLY A 188 -1.24 -31.07 6.47
C GLY A 188 -0.41 -30.51 5.32
N PHE A 189 0.31 -31.38 4.59
CA PHE A 189 1.01 -30.98 3.37
C PHE A 189 0.05 -30.51 2.27
N GLY A 190 -1.08 -31.18 2.09
CA GLY A 190 -2.10 -30.77 1.11
C GLY A 190 -2.76 -29.43 1.40
N LEU A 191 -2.83 -29.03 2.68
CA LEU A 191 -3.45 -27.77 3.13
C LEU A 191 -2.43 -26.64 3.37
N GLN A 192 -1.13 -26.91 3.19
CA GLN A 192 -0.05 -26.00 3.54
C GLN A 192 -0.24 -24.61 2.92
N ASP A 193 -0.54 -24.52 1.62
CA ASP A 193 -0.72 -23.24 0.92
C ASP A 193 -1.94 -22.46 1.40
N ILE A 194 -3.01 -23.15 1.79
CA ILE A 194 -4.21 -22.48 2.34
C ILE A 194 -3.88 -21.87 3.69
N THR A 195 -3.25 -22.63 4.57
CA THR A 195 -2.83 -22.15 5.90
C THR A 195 -1.83 -20.98 5.77
N LYS A 196 -0.86 -21.09 4.86
CA LYS A 196 0.14 -20.05 4.60
C LYS A 196 -0.50 -18.74 4.14
N ASN A 197 -1.40 -18.81 3.15
CA ASN A 197 -2.13 -17.63 2.66
C ASN A 197 -3.05 -17.03 3.73
N PHE A 198 -3.71 -17.88 4.53
CA PHE A 198 -4.57 -17.44 5.62
C PHE A 198 -3.79 -16.68 6.69
N ILE A 199 -2.69 -17.26 7.21
CA ILE A 199 -1.84 -16.62 8.20
C ILE A 199 -1.28 -15.31 7.63
N SER A 200 -0.81 -15.32 6.38
CA SER A 200 -0.33 -14.11 5.70
C SER A 200 -1.41 -13.04 5.61
N GLY A 201 -2.65 -13.40 5.26
CA GLY A 201 -3.77 -12.47 5.22
C GLY A 201 -4.09 -11.86 6.58
N VAL A 202 -4.12 -12.68 7.64
CA VAL A 202 -4.30 -12.21 9.02
C VAL A 202 -3.18 -11.23 9.40
N THR A 203 -1.92 -11.55 9.09
CA THR A 203 -0.77 -10.68 9.33
C THR A 203 -0.92 -9.35 8.60
N LEU A 204 -1.24 -9.36 7.30
CA LEU A 204 -1.45 -8.13 6.51
C LEU A 204 -2.56 -7.25 7.10
N LEU A 205 -3.67 -7.85 7.56
CA LEU A 205 -4.80 -7.14 8.15
C LEU A 205 -4.48 -6.57 9.55
N LEU A 206 -3.76 -7.32 10.37
CA LEU A 206 -3.40 -6.92 11.74
C LEU A 206 -2.29 -5.87 11.75
N GLU A 207 -1.20 -6.11 11.01
CA GLU A 207 -0.06 -5.20 10.94
C GLU A 207 -0.34 -3.99 10.04
N ARG A 208 -1.35 -4.10 9.16
CA ARG A 208 -1.75 -3.05 8.20
C ARG A 208 -0.58 -2.53 7.36
N THR A 209 0.32 -3.44 6.97
CA THR A 209 1.45 -3.17 6.06
C THR A 209 0.98 -2.77 4.66
N ILE A 210 -0.23 -3.20 4.29
CA ILE A 210 -0.95 -2.84 3.06
C ILE A 210 -2.41 -2.53 3.42
N ARG A 211 -2.94 -1.42 2.91
CA ARG A 211 -4.31 -0.96 3.16
C ARG A 211 -5.08 -0.81 1.85
N VAL A 212 -6.40 -0.91 1.93
CA VAL A 212 -7.28 -0.57 0.80
C VAL A 212 -7.06 0.90 0.44
N GLY A 213 -6.77 1.15 -0.84
CA GLY A 213 -6.43 2.46 -1.38
C GLY A 213 -4.93 2.72 -1.53
N ASP A 214 -4.05 1.87 -0.99
CA ASP A 214 -2.61 2.04 -1.16
C ASP A 214 -2.20 1.84 -2.63
N PHE A 215 -1.29 2.68 -3.12
CA PHE A 215 -0.64 2.50 -4.41
C PHE A 215 0.66 1.73 -4.21
N ILE A 216 0.70 0.52 -4.76
CA ILE A 216 1.81 -0.42 -4.57
C ILE A 216 2.41 -0.87 -5.90
N GLU A 217 3.66 -1.32 -5.84
CA GLU A 217 4.37 -1.97 -6.92
C GLU A 217 4.85 -3.35 -6.47
N PHE A 218 4.46 -4.36 -7.23
CA PHE A 218 4.70 -5.76 -6.93
C PHE A 218 4.89 -6.55 -8.24
N ASP A 219 6.01 -7.28 -8.35
CA ASP A 219 6.31 -8.14 -9.51
C ASP A 219 6.21 -7.40 -10.87
N GLY A 220 6.72 -6.17 -10.92
CA GLY A 220 6.67 -5.31 -12.11
C GLY A 220 5.28 -4.72 -12.43
N LEU A 221 4.26 -5.04 -11.65
CA LEU A 221 2.92 -4.47 -11.76
C LEU A 221 2.76 -3.34 -10.74
N SER A 222 2.12 -2.25 -11.15
CA SER A 222 1.75 -1.15 -10.24
C SER A 222 0.26 -0.87 -10.28
N GLY A 223 -0.32 -0.59 -9.11
CA GLY A 223 -1.76 -0.45 -8.98
C GLY A 223 -2.22 -0.13 -7.57
N TYR A 224 -3.53 0.08 -7.44
CA TYR A 224 -4.19 0.38 -6.19
C TYR A 224 -4.74 -0.88 -5.54
N VAL A 225 -4.54 -1.02 -4.24
CA VAL A 225 -5.14 -2.09 -3.45
C VAL A 225 -6.63 -1.85 -3.35
N LYS A 226 -7.42 -2.73 -3.96
CA LYS A 226 -8.88 -2.65 -3.98
C LYS A 226 -9.50 -3.38 -2.78
N GLU A 227 -8.95 -4.54 -2.43
CA GLU A 227 -9.44 -5.37 -1.33
C GLU A 227 -8.30 -6.20 -0.73
N VAL A 228 -8.28 -6.35 0.59
CA VAL A 228 -7.42 -7.32 1.29
C VAL A 228 -8.33 -8.32 1.99
N SER A 229 -8.33 -9.57 1.54
CA SER A 229 -9.14 -10.66 2.10
C SER A 229 -8.24 -11.67 2.82
N MET A 230 -8.83 -12.72 3.42
CA MET A 230 -8.07 -13.70 4.21
C MET A 230 -7.05 -14.52 3.39
N ARG A 231 -7.30 -14.79 2.11
CA ARG A 231 -6.43 -15.61 1.25
C ARG A 231 -5.68 -14.82 0.18
N SER A 232 -6.25 -13.72 -0.28
CA SER A 232 -5.73 -12.94 -1.39
C SER A 232 -5.99 -11.46 -1.23
N THR A 233 -5.21 -10.67 -1.94
CA THR A 233 -5.35 -9.23 -2.09
C THR A 233 -5.63 -8.92 -3.56
N ILE A 234 -6.60 -8.04 -3.82
CA ILE A 234 -6.98 -7.62 -5.16
C ILE A 234 -6.34 -6.26 -5.44
N ILE A 235 -5.55 -6.18 -6.52
CA ILE A 235 -4.86 -4.97 -6.95
C ILE A 235 -5.43 -4.53 -8.30
N ARG A 236 -5.93 -3.30 -8.38
CA ARG A 236 -6.36 -2.68 -9.64
C ARG A 236 -5.18 -1.99 -10.31
N THR A 237 -4.79 -2.51 -11.46
CA THR A 237 -3.72 -1.95 -12.30
C THR A 237 -4.11 -0.60 -12.89
N ARG A 238 -3.12 0.17 -13.35
CA ARG A 238 -3.33 1.43 -14.08
C ARG A 238 -4.11 1.24 -15.38
N GLU A 239 -4.00 0.07 -16.01
CA GLU A 239 -4.74 -0.32 -17.23
C GLU A 239 -6.22 -0.71 -16.94
N GLY A 240 -6.64 -0.70 -15.68
CA GLY A 240 -8.03 -0.97 -15.27
C GLY A 240 -8.34 -2.44 -14.94
N GLY A 241 -7.42 -3.37 -15.19
CA GLY A 241 -7.57 -4.78 -14.83
C GLY A 241 -7.36 -5.05 -13.33
N ASP A 242 -8.08 -6.03 -12.79
CA ASP A 242 -7.94 -6.51 -11.41
C ASP A 242 -7.03 -7.76 -11.37
N VAL A 243 -5.97 -7.71 -10.57
CA VAL A 243 -5.04 -8.81 -10.34
C VAL A 243 -5.25 -9.36 -8.94
N VAL A 244 -5.46 -10.68 -8.84
CA VAL A 244 -5.63 -11.38 -7.57
C VAL A 244 -4.31 -11.98 -7.15
N VAL A 245 -3.74 -11.49 -6.05
CA VAL A 245 -2.44 -11.94 -5.53
C VAL A 245 -2.64 -12.75 -4.25
N PRO A 246 -2.13 -13.99 -4.15
CA PRO A 246 -2.13 -14.74 -2.90
C PRO A 246 -1.38 -13.98 -1.80
N ASN A 247 -1.94 -13.90 -0.60
CA ASN A 247 -1.36 -13.09 0.48
C ASN A 247 0.07 -13.54 0.84
N SER A 248 0.35 -14.84 0.77
CA SER A 248 1.70 -15.35 1.02
C SER A 248 2.74 -14.75 0.09
N HIS A 249 2.41 -14.48 -1.17
CA HIS A 249 3.33 -13.88 -2.12
C HIS A 249 3.66 -12.43 -1.77
N LEU A 250 2.70 -11.68 -1.20
CA LEU A 250 2.92 -10.30 -0.75
C LEU A 250 3.77 -10.22 0.53
N VAL A 251 3.69 -11.24 1.38
CA VAL A 251 4.48 -11.32 2.62
C VAL A 251 5.89 -11.83 2.35
N GLU A 252 6.07 -12.78 1.43
CA GLU A 252 7.37 -13.39 1.16
C GLU A 252 8.25 -12.59 0.20
N ASN A 253 7.66 -11.95 -0.80
CA ASN A 253 8.42 -11.22 -1.81
C ASN A 253 8.49 -9.73 -1.46
N ARG A 254 9.54 -9.08 -1.95
CA ARG A 254 9.69 -7.63 -1.81
C ARG A 254 8.61 -6.92 -2.63
N MET A 255 7.79 -6.13 -1.94
CA MET A 255 6.89 -5.16 -2.54
C MET A 255 7.36 -3.75 -2.22
N LEU A 256 6.87 -2.75 -2.97
CA LEU A 256 7.07 -1.33 -2.67
C LEU A 256 5.71 -0.67 -2.48
N ASN A 257 5.46 -0.13 -1.29
CA ASN A 257 4.26 0.66 -1.02
C ASN A 257 4.61 2.15 -1.14
N TRP A 258 4.18 2.78 -2.22
CA TRP A 258 4.49 4.17 -2.51
C TRP A 258 3.69 5.15 -1.64
N THR A 259 2.60 4.70 -1.00
CA THR A 259 1.67 5.57 -0.27
C THR A 259 1.49 5.19 1.19
N PHE A 260 2.44 4.42 1.76
CA PHE A 260 2.34 3.90 3.12
C PHE A 260 2.07 4.99 4.17
N ASP A 261 2.84 6.09 4.11
CA ASP A 261 2.66 7.26 4.99
C ASP A 261 2.00 8.44 4.25
N SER A 262 2.38 8.66 3.00
CA SER A 262 1.85 9.76 2.17
C SER A 262 2.10 9.51 0.69
N TYR A 263 1.40 10.26 -0.17
CA TYR A 263 1.62 10.25 -1.62
C TYR A 263 2.89 11.00 -2.06
N LYS A 264 3.64 11.58 -1.12
CA LYS A 264 4.82 12.37 -1.42
C LYS A 264 6.01 11.47 -1.71
N ALA A 265 6.57 11.57 -2.91
CA ALA A 265 7.75 10.81 -3.29
C ALA A 265 8.68 11.63 -4.17
N ARG A 266 9.93 11.19 -4.27
CA ARG A 266 10.92 11.80 -5.15
C ARG A 266 10.93 11.10 -6.50
N ILE A 267 10.89 11.88 -7.58
CA ILE A 267 11.05 11.41 -8.95
C ILE A 267 12.34 11.95 -9.55
N HIS A 268 12.86 11.24 -10.55
CA HIS A 268 14.14 11.50 -11.18
C HIS A 268 13.95 11.70 -12.68
N ILE A 269 14.29 12.88 -13.17
CA ILE A 269 14.14 13.29 -14.57
C ILE A 269 15.54 13.40 -15.21
N PRO A 270 15.97 12.42 -16.01
CA PRO A 270 17.25 12.51 -16.72
C PRO A 270 17.15 13.51 -17.87
N VAL A 271 18.17 14.37 -18.02
CA VAL A 271 18.26 15.36 -19.09
C VAL A 271 19.67 15.38 -19.66
N GLY A 272 19.80 15.23 -20.97
CA GLY A 272 21.07 15.35 -21.70
C GLY A 272 21.12 16.63 -22.51
N VAL A 273 22.24 17.37 -22.42
CA VAL A 273 22.50 18.60 -23.20
C VAL A 273 23.86 18.50 -23.90
N ALA A 274 24.07 19.29 -24.96
CA ALA A 274 25.30 19.25 -25.74
C ALA A 274 26.55 19.67 -24.91
N TYR A 275 27.72 19.18 -25.31
CA TYR A 275 28.99 19.41 -24.60
C TYR A 275 29.45 20.88 -24.52
N ASP A 276 28.99 21.71 -25.44
CA ASP A 276 29.23 23.16 -25.47
C ASP A 276 28.24 23.96 -24.60
N SER A 277 27.28 23.29 -23.97
CA SER A 277 26.31 23.91 -23.06
C SER A 277 26.96 24.25 -21.72
N ASP A 278 26.65 25.43 -21.20
CA ASP A 278 27.10 25.86 -19.89
C ASP A 278 26.35 25.12 -18.75
N PRO A 279 27.04 24.33 -17.90
CA PRO A 279 26.41 23.56 -16.82
C PRO A 279 25.63 24.40 -15.80
N VAL A 280 26.06 25.65 -15.57
CA VAL A 280 25.41 26.54 -14.61
C VAL A 280 24.08 27.02 -15.17
N LEU A 281 24.04 27.45 -16.43
CA LEU A 281 22.80 27.82 -17.12
C LEU A 281 21.82 26.63 -17.22
N VAL A 282 22.33 25.43 -17.50
CA VAL A 282 21.49 24.21 -17.53
C VAL A 282 20.84 23.98 -16.17
N THR A 283 21.60 24.14 -15.08
CA THR A 283 21.09 24.00 -13.71
C THR A 283 19.99 25.02 -13.42
N GLU A 284 20.19 26.29 -13.78
CA GLU A 284 19.16 27.35 -13.64
C GLU A 284 17.87 26.98 -14.39
N VAL A 285 18.00 26.52 -15.65
CA VAL A 285 16.86 26.17 -16.50
C VAL A 285 16.07 24.99 -15.93
N LEU A 286 16.76 23.96 -15.45
CA LEU A 286 16.12 22.78 -14.86
C LEU A 286 15.42 23.10 -13.55
N LEU A 287 16.04 23.88 -12.65
CA LEU A 287 15.40 24.32 -11.41
C LEU A 287 14.19 25.20 -11.70
N LYS A 288 14.31 26.17 -12.61
CA LYS A 288 13.18 26.99 -13.04
C LYS A 288 12.04 26.14 -13.59
N SER A 289 12.35 25.12 -14.39
CA SER A 289 11.37 24.19 -14.95
C SER A 289 10.64 23.41 -13.86
N ALA A 290 11.36 22.98 -12.81
CA ALA A 290 10.76 22.32 -11.65
C ALA A 290 9.76 23.22 -10.92
N TYR A 291 10.09 24.49 -10.70
CA TYR A 291 9.21 25.44 -10.00
C TYR A 291 7.99 25.89 -10.82
N LEU A 292 7.95 25.62 -12.13
CA LEU A 292 6.78 25.90 -12.97
C LEU A 292 5.74 24.77 -12.93
N GLU A 293 6.10 23.57 -12.47
CA GLU A 293 5.19 22.42 -12.38
C GLU A 293 4.44 22.44 -11.03
N PRO A 294 3.10 22.60 -11.02
CA PRO A 294 2.32 22.70 -9.78
C PRO A 294 2.40 21.46 -8.88
N SER A 295 2.67 20.29 -9.46
CA SER A 295 2.74 19.02 -8.73
C SER A 295 4.06 18.85 -7.97
N VAL A 296 5.08 19.66 -8.30
CA VAL A 296 6.38 19.66 -7.62
C VAL A 296 6.29 20.43 -6.31
N LEU A 297 6.79 19.81 -5.25
CA LEU A 297 6.84 20.41 -3.92
C LEU A 297 8.00 21.42 -3.83
N SER A 298 7.71 22.60 -3.28
CA SER A 298 8.74 23.58 -2.90
C SER A 298 9.58 23.11 -1.72
N GLU A 299 9.01 22.30 -0.84
CA GLU A 299 9.68 21.64 0.27
C GLU A 299 9.32 20.14 0.33
N PRO A 300 10.29 19.21 0.20
CA PRO A 300 11.72 19.46 0.01
C PRO A 300 12.07 20.05 -1.37
N THR A 301 13.08 20.94 -1.42
CA THR A 301 13.42 21.69 -2.65
C THR A 301 13.92 20.80 -3.78
N PRO A 302 13.61 21.14 -5.05
CA PRO A 302 14.24 20.54 -6.23
C PRO A 302 15.77 20.60 -6.18
N ARG A 303 16.43 19.62 -6.78
CA ARG A 303 17.90 19.56 -6.92
C ARG A 303 18.28 19.07 -8.31
N VAL A 304 19.36 19.60 -8.86
CA VAL A 304 19.93 19.14 -10.13
C VAL A 304 21.29 18.50 -9.84
N LEU A 305 21.50 17.29 -10.34
CA LEU A 305 22.80 16.62 -10.26
C LEU A 305 23.41 16.56 -11.63
N PHE A 306 24.68 16.98 -11.74
CA PHE A 306 25.49 16.65 -12.90
C PHE A 306 26.01 15.22 -12.73
N LYS A 307 25.45 14.27 -13.49
CA LYS A 307 25.72 12.84 -13.38
C LYS A 307 27.06 12.46 -13.99
N GLY A 308 27.54 13.24 -14.95
CA GLY A 308 28.81 13.05 -15.63
C GLY A 308 28.72 13.27 -17.13
N PHE A 309 29.73 12.78 -17.83
CA PHE A 309 29.92 12.92 -19.27
C PHE A 309 29.46 11.65 -19.97
N GLY A 310 28.45 11.73 -20.84
CA GLY A 310 27.92 10.61 -21.63
C GLY A 310 28.47 10.60 -23.06
N ASP A 311 28.18 9.54 -23.83
CA ASP A 311 28.74 9.33 -25.17
C ASP A 311 28.54 10.51 -26.14
N SER A 312 27.47 11.29 -25.97
CA SER A 312 27.18 12.45 -26.82
C SER A 312 26.55 13.63 -26.08
N ALA A 313 26.49 13.59 -24.74
CA ALA A 313 25.81 14.60 -23.93
C ALA A 313 26.46 14.79 -22.56
N LEU A 314 26.34 16.00 -22.01
CA LEU A 314 26.45 16.23 -20.57
C LEU A 314 25.17 15.74 -19.89
N ASN A 315 25.30 14.77 -18.98
CA ASN A 315 24.16 14.12 -18.35
C ASN A 315 23.81 14.81 -17.02
N PHE A 316 22.59 15.31 -16.93
CA PHE A 316 22.00 15.89 -15.72
C PHE A 316 20.82 15.04 -15.24
N GLU A 317 20.51 15.13 -13.95
CA GLU A 317 19.34 14.51 -13.33
C GLU A 317 18.64 15.55 -12.45
N LEU A 318 17.45 15.97 -12.86
CA LEU A 318 16.57 16.80 -12.05
C LEU A 318 15.82 15.89 -11.07
N ARG A 319 16.00 16.13 -9.78
CA ARG A 319 15.32 15.45 -8.67
C ARG A 319 14.28 16.38 -8.08
N VAL A 320 13.03 15.96 -8.10
CA VAL A 320 11.91 16.72 -7.53
C VAL A 320 11.08 15.82 -6.64
N TRP A 321 10.59 16.38 -5.53
CA TRP A 321 9.54 15.74 -4.76
C TRP A 321 8.19 16.15 -5.32
N VAL A 322 7.27 15.20 -5.46
CA VAL A 322 5.91 15.44 -5.96
C VAL A 322 4.89 15.13 -4.88
N ASN A 323 3.72 15.75 -4.95
CA ASN A 323 2.62 15.50 -4.01
C ASN A 323 1.85 14.20 -4.29
N ARG A 324 1.91 13.68 -5.53
CA ARG A 324 1.12 12.56 -6.05
C ARG A 324 1.99 11.61 -6.89
N ILE A 325 2.66 10.66 -6.22
CA ILE A 325 3.48 9.63 -6.87
C ILE A 325 2.68 8.70 -7.80
N ASP A 326 1.40 8.51 -7.49
CA ASP A 326 0.48 7.74 -8.31
C ASP A 326 0.26 8.36 -9.71
N GLN A 327 0.48 9.67 -9.85
CA GLN A 327 0.36 10.45 -11.10
C GLN A 327 1.71 10.71 -11.78
N GLU A 328 2.77 10.06 -11.32
CA GLU A 328 4.14 10.28 -11.80
C GLU A 328 4.32 10.30 -13.32
N PRO A 329 3.66 9.44 -14.13
CA PRO A 329 3.81 9.48 -15.59
C PRO A 329 3.37 10.82 -16.20
N PHE A 330 2.26 11.39 -15.69
CA PHE A 330 1.74 12.67 -16.16
C PHE A 330 2.64 13.83 -15.72
N ILE A 331 3.11 13.80 -14.46
CA ILE A 331 4.00 14.83 -13.91
C ILE A 331 5.34 14.81 -14.66
N ARG A 332 5.91 13.62 -14.91
CA ARG A 332 7.13 13.43 -15.70
C ARG A 332 6.94 14.00 -17.12
N SER A 333 5.82 13.69 -17.77
CA SER A 333 5.53 14.22 -19.10
C SER A 333 5.45 15.74 -19.10
N SER A 334 4.75 16.34 -18.12
CA SER A 334 4.63 17.79 -17.97
C SER A 334 6.01 18.44 -17.79
N LEU A 335 6.82 17.92 -16.86
CA LEU A 335 8.18 18.40 -16.62
C LEU A 335 9.04 18.32 -17.88
N ASN A 336 8.97 17.22 -18.64
CA ASN A 336 9.74 17.09 -19.88
C ASN A 336 9.35 18.15 -20.92
N PHE A 337 8.06 18.48 -21.07
CA PHE A 337 7.62 19.57 -21.96
C PHE A 337 8.12 20.93 -21.48
N ILE A 338 8.05 21.22 -20.18
CA ILE A 338 8.53 22.48 -19.60
C ILE A 338 10.05 22.61 -19.77
N ILE A 339 10.79 21.53 -19.53
CA ILE A 339 12.24 21.46 -19.68
C ILE A 339 12.64 21.71 -21.13
N GLU A 340 12.06 20.99 -22.10
CA GLU A 340 12.34 21.19 -23.53
C GLU A 340 12.11 22.64 -23.93
N TYR A 341 10.94 23.19 -23.56
CA TYR A 341 10.59 24.56 -23.89
C TYR A 341 11.63 25.54 -23.34
N ASN A 342 12.00 25.43 -22.06
CA ASN A 342 12.95 26.35 -21.43
C ASN A 342 14.38 26.17 -21.96
N LEU A 343 14.82 24.94 -22.27
CA LEU A 343 16.11 24.69 -22.91
C LEU A 343 16.18 25.42 -24.26
N ARG A 344 15.13 25.25 -25.09
CA ARG A 344 15.03 25.92 -26.39
C ARG A 344 15.02 27.44 -26.29
N GLN A 345 14.31 28.01 -25.31
CA GLN A 345 14.31 29.47 -25.08
C GLN A 345 15.68 30.02 -24.67
N GLN A 346 16.53 29.22 -24.01
CA GLN A 346 17.89 29.62 -23.63
C GLN A 346 18.96 29.24 -24.66
N GLY A 347 18.56 28.66 -25.80
CA GLY A 347 19.49 28.21 -26.84
C GLY A 347 20.34 27.00 -26.43
N LEU A 348 19.90 26.22 -25.42
CA LEU A 348 20.54 24.97 -25.03
C LEU A 348 20.05 23.86 -25.95
N SER A 349 20.97 23.16 -26.60
CA SER A 349 20.64 22.11 -27.57
C SER A 349 20.62 20.72 -26.92
N ILE A 350 19.66 19.90 -27.35
CA ILE A 350 19.63 18.47 -27.03
C ILE A 350 20.43 17.77 -28.13
N PRO A 351 21.55 17.09 -27.79
CA PRO A 351 22.47 16.59 -28.79
C PRO A 351 21.90 15.34 -29.47
N PHE A 352 22.11 15.25 -30.78
CA PHE A 352 22.06 13.96 -31.49
C PHE A 352 23.30 13.14 -31.15
N PRO A 353 23.28 11.81 -31.35
CA PRO A 353 24.48 10.99 -31.26
C PRO A 353 25.61 11.58 -32.11
N GLN A 354 26.72 11.95 -31.46
CA GLN A 354 27.89 12.53 -32.12
C GLN A 354 28.87 11.40 -32.46
N ARG A 355 29.49 11.48 -33.65
CA ARG A 355 30.50 10.53 -34.10
C ARG A 355 31.60 11.28 -34.84
N ASP A 356 32.82 11.12 -34.36
CA ASP A 356 34.00 11.58 -35.06
C ASP A 356 34.45 10.48 -36.03
N PHE A 357 34.50 10.81 -37.32
CA PHE A 357 34.98 9.89 -38.35
C PHE A 357 36.43 10.21 -38.68
N TRP A 358 37.34 9.30 -38.31
CA TRP A 358 38.73 9.40 -38.76
C TRP A 358 38.93 8.61 -40.05
N LEU A 359 38.96 9.32 -41.18
CA LEU A 359 39.24 8.72 -42.48
C LEU A 359 40.73 8.45 -42.66
N ARG A 360 41.08 7.18 -42.82
CA ARG A 360 42.42 6.75 -43.25
C ARG A 360 42.46 6.72 -44.79
N ASN A 361 43.51 7.29 -45.37
CA ASN A 361 43.74 7.38 -46.83
C ASN A 361 42.65 8.16 -47.60
N PRO A 362 42.46 9.48 -47.35
CA PRO A 362 41.51 10.30 -48.10
C PRO A 362 41.80 10.35 -49.61
N GLU A 363 43.05 10.11 -50.02
CA GLU A 363 43.48 10.02 -51.41
C GLU A 363 42.77 8.89 -52.18
N ALA A 364 42.39 7.80 -51.52
CA ALA A 364 41.63 6.71 -52.13
C ALA A 364 40.22 7.14 -52.57
N LEU A 365 39.67 8.20 -51.97
CA LEU A 365 38.40 8.82 -52.38
C LEU A 365 38.58 9.75 -53.59
N MET A 366 39.81 10.22 -53.86
CA MET A 366 40.11 11.12 -54.99
C MET A 366 40.39 10.35 -56.31
N GLY A 367 40.23 9.03 -56.31
CA GLY A 367 40.48 8.18 -57.48
C GLY A 367 39.32 8.09 -58.47
N ARG A 368 39.10 9.17 -59.26
CA ARG A 368 38.61 9.23 -60.66
C ARG A 368 37.97 10.59 -60.95
N GLU A 369 38.59 11.34 -61.86
CA GLU A 369 38.10 12.55 -62.54
C GLU A 369 37.40 13.64 -61.69
N ILE A 370 38.19 14.47 -61.01
CA ILE A 370 37.79 15.88 -60.80
C ILE A 370 38.18 16.63 -62.08
N HIS A 371 37.18 16.93 -62.90
CA HIS A 371 37.30 17.88 -64.01
C HIS A 371 37.69 19.24 -63.42
N ARG A 372 38.94 19.66 -63.67
CA ARG A 372 39.64 20.78 -63.03
C ARG A 372 39.07 22.18 -63.34
N GLN A 373 37.91 22.28 -64.00
CA GLN A 373 37.35 23.55 -64.48
C GLN A 373 36.39 24.26 -63.50
N ASN A 374 36.00 23.65 -62.38
CA ASN A 374 35.02 24.25 -61.44
C ASN A 374 35.59 24.55 -60.04
N LEU A 375 36.91 24.47 -59.84
CA LEU A 375 37.51 24.67 -58.51
C LEU A 375 37.44 26.13 -58.05
N GLU A 376 37.53 27.11 -58.96
CA GLU A 376 37.37 28.53 -58.63
C GLU A 376 35.91 28.87 -58.24
N THR A 377 34.92 28.22 -58.88
CA THR A 377 33.50 28.43 -58.57
C THR A 377 33.09 27.79 -57.24
N ILE A 378 33.75 26.69 -56.84
CA ILE A 378 33.48 26.01 -55.57
C ILE A 378 34.15 26.73 -54.41
N GLU A 379 35.36 27.28 -54.57
CA GLU A 379 36.00 28.10 -53.54
C GLU A 379 35.18 29.37 -53.24
N GLU A 380 34.64 30.05 -54.26
CA GLU A 380 33.71 31.18 -54.05
C GLU A 380 32.40 30.75 -53.38
N THR A 381 31.87 29.56 -53.70
CA THR A 381 30.62 29.05 -53.09
C THR A 381 30.84 28.57 -51.65
N ILE A 382 32.00 28.02 -51.34
CA ILE A 382 32.38 27.60 -49.98
C ILE A 382 32.70 28.84 -49.13
N GLU A 383 33.43 29.83 -49.64
CA GLU A 383 33.67 31.07 -48.88
C GLU A 383 32.37 31.85 -48.63
N GLN A 384 31.41 31.83 -49.55
CA GLN A 384 30.09 32.45 -49.35
C GLN A 384 29.18 31.65 -48.41
N SER A 385 29.28 30.32 -48.36
CA SER A 385 28.47 29.47 -47.46
C SER A 385 29.09 29.27 -46.08
N THR A 386 30.40 29.45 -45.92
CA THR A 386 31.12 29.30 -44.63
C THR A 386 31.12 30.60 -43.81
N GLN A 387 30.72 31.74 -44.39
CA GLN A 387 30.70 33.05 -43.70
C GLN A 387 29.43 33.34 -42.88
N GLN A 388 28.43 32.47 -42.87
CA GLN A 388 27.33 32.58 -41.91
C GLN A 388 27.29 31.36 -41.01
N PRO A 389 28.04 31.36 -39.88
CA PRO A 389 27.55 30.60 -38.74
C PRO A 389 26.12 31.06 -38.51
N PHE A 390 25.17 30.13 -38.38
CA PHE A 390 23.85 30.38 -37.79
C PHE A 390 24.04 30.77 -36.31
N LYS A 391 24.76 31.86 -36.04
CA LYS A 391 24.65 32.66 -34.83
C LYS A 391 23.33 33.39 -34.96
N VAL A 392 22.26 32.70 -34.57
CA VAL A 392 21.09 33.42 -34.08
C VAL A 392 21.60 34.21 -32.87
N LYS A 393 21.97 35.48 -33.10
CA LYS A 393 22.11 36.51 -32.06
C LYS A 393 20.69 36.82 -31.58
N THR A 394 20.02 35.86 -30.97
CA THR A 394 19.09 36.22 -29.91
C THR A 394 19.95 36.84 -28.81
N PRO A 395 19.58 38.00 -28.24
CA PRO A 395 20.21 38.45 -27.01
C PRO A 395 20.08 37.27 -26.03
N ARG A 396 21.20 36.61 -25.70
CA ARG A 396 21.17 35.57 -24.67
C ARG A 396 20.54 36.23 -23.45
N PRO A 397 19.44 35.68 -22.90
CA PRO A 397 18.95 36.16 -21.62
C PRO A 397 20.13 36.10 -20.66
N LEU A 398 20.47 37.22 -20.00
CA LEU A 398 21.56 37.29 -19.04
C LEU A 398 21.43 36.09 -18.09
N ALA A 399 22.45 35.24 -18.03
CA ALA A 399 22.40 34.07 -17.15
C ALA A 399 22.30 34.58 -15.71
N LEU A 400 21.62 33.82 -14.84
CA LEU A 400 21.46 34.24 -13.44
C LEU A 400 22.81 34.48 -12.76
N ARG A 401 23.86 33.74 -13.13
CA ARG A 401 25.23 34.00 -12.65
C ARG A 401 25.73 35.41 -13.00
N ASP A 402 25.41 35.91 -14.19
CA ASP A 402 25.90 37.19 -14.68
C ASP A 402 25.19 38.32 -13.94
N LEU A 403 23.90 38.12 -13.65
CA LEU A 403 23.10 39.03 -12.82
C LEU A 403 23.54 39.01 -11.36
N LEU A 404 23.78 37.83 -10.79
CA LEU A 404 24.27 37.71 -9.41
C LEU A 404 25.65 38.39 -9.27
N ARG A 405 26.55 38.23 -10.24
CA ARG A 405 27.88 38.86 -10.24
C ARG A 405 27.83 40.39 -10.31
N GLN A 406 26.73 40.99 -10.76
CA GLN A 406 26.52 42.45 -10.74
C GLN A 406 26.18 42.98 -9.34
N VAL A 407 25.76 42.11 -8.43
CA VAL A 407 25.46 42.48 -7.05
C VAL A 407 26.78 42.56 -6.27
N ASP A 408 27.01 43.69 -5.60
CA ASP A 408 28.30 44.03 -4.99
C ASP A 408 28.87 42.93 -4.08
N TYR A 409 28.02 42.29 -3.27
CA TYR A 409 28.43 41.24 -2.34
C TYR A 409 28.68 39.86 -2.98
N PHE A 410 28.31 39.66 -4.26
CA PHE A 410 28.61 38.42 -5.01
C PHE A 410 29.64 38.61 -6.13
N LYS A 411 30.12 39.85 -6.33
CA LYS A 411 31.03 40.22 -7.43
C LYS A 411 32.28 39.34 -7.51
N ASN A 412 32.81 38.94 -6.36
CA ASN A 412 34.06 38.17 -6.24
C ASN A 412 33.85 36.66 -6.17
N PHE A 413 32.61 36.16 -6.30
CA PHE A 413 32.35 34.72 -6.22
C PHE A 413 32.95 33.99 -7.45
N THR A 414 33.52 32.82 -7.18
CA THR A 414 33.94 31.85 -8.17
C THR A 414 32.72 31.24 -8.88
N GLU A 415 32.92 30.62 -10.05
CA GLU A 415 31.83 29.92 -10.75
C GLU A 415 31.20 28.80 -9.90
N LEU A 416 31.99 28.16 -9.03
CA LEU A 416 31.49 27.12 -8.13
C LEU A 416 30.60 27.69 -7.03
N GLU A 417 31.00 28.80 -6.41
CA GLU A 417 30.21 29.49 -5.37
C GLU A 417 28.91 30.07 -5.96
N LEU A 418 28.96 30.67 -7.15
CA LEU A 418 27.75 31.13 -7.85
C LEU A 418 26.81 29.97 -8.18
N ARG A 419 27.35 28.81 -8.57
CA ARG A 419 26.53 27.61 -8.78
C ARG A 419 25.86 27.15 -7.49
N GLN A 420 26.61 27.06 -6.38
CA GLN A 420 26.04 26.69 -5.08
C GLN A 420 24.93 27.64 -4.65
N LEU A 421 25.11 28.94 -4.92
CA LEU A 421 24.11 29.96 -4.69
C LEU A 421 22.86 29.71 -5.55
N ILE A 422 23.02 29.48 -6.85
CA ILE A 422 21.90 29.17 -7.76
C ILE A 422 21.14 27.90 -7.33
N GLU A 423 21.83 26.91 -6.75
CA GLU A 423 21.20 25.68 -6.27
C GLU A 423 20.25 25.86 -5.07
N ILE A 424 20.41 26.94 -4.29
CA ILE A 424 19.56 27.23 -3.12
C ILE A 424 18.39 28.19 -3.41
N GLY A 425 18.27 28.66 -4.65
CA GLY A 425 17.22 29.60 -5.05
C GLY A 425 16.80 29.46 -6.51
N TYR A 426 15.97 30.40 -6.97
CA TYR A 426 15.54 30.46 -8.38
C TYR A 426 15.21 31.89 -8.80
N ARG A 427 15.17 32.11 -10.11
CA ARG A 427 14.80 33.40 -10.70
C ARG A 427 13.28 33.56 -10.79
N LYS A 428 12.72 34.65 -10.24
CA LYS A 428 11.32 35.05 -10.40
C LYS A 428 11.24 36.39 -11.14
N ARG A 429 10.35 36.49 -12.13
CA ARG A 429 10.05 37.75 -12.85
C ARG A 429 8.76 38.32 -12.31
N LEU A 430 8.74 39.62 -12.05
CA LEU A 430 7.54 40.38 -11.70
C LEU A 430 7.24 41.39 -12.80
N ARG A 431 5.97 41.51 -13.18
CA ARG A 431 5.49 42.57 -14.07
C ARG A 431 5.30 43.87 -13.31
N ALA A 432 5.34 45.00 -14.01
CA ALA A 432 5.04 46.30 -13.39
C ALA A 432 3.66 46.27 -12.72
N SER A 433 3.57 46.82 -11.51
CA SER A 433 2.41 46.79 -10.61
C SER A 433 2.02 45.42 -10.03
N GLU A 434 2.75 44.33 -10.30
CA GLU A 434 2.48 43.02 -9.71
C GLU A 434 2.88 43.00 -8.23
N ILE A 435 1.95 42.57 -7.36
CA ILE A 435 2.19 42.41 -5.93
C ILE A 435 2.82 41.03 -5.69
N LEU A 436 3.94 41.01 -4.97
CA LEU A 436 4.68 39.79 -4.66
C LEU A 436 4.11 39.07 -3.43
N PHE A 437 3.80 39.82 -2.37
CA PHE A 437 3.13 39.37 -1.14
C PHE A 437 2.55 40.57 -0.40
N HIS A 438 1.61 40.29 0.50
CA HIS A 438 0.93 41.27 1.33
C HIS A 438 1.46 41.29 2.77
N GLU A 439 1.29 42.41 3.47
CA GLU A 439 1.49 42.52 4.91
C GLU A 439 0.63 41.46 5.65
N GLY A 440 1.25 40.72 6.57
CA GLY A 440 0.61 39.64 7.32
C GLY A 440 0.72 38.26 6.69
N ASP A 441 1.20 38.15 5.44
CA ASP A 441 1.48 36.85 4.83
C ASP A 441 2.58 36.10 5.61
N PRO A 442 2.61 34.76 5.57
CA PRO A 442 3.71 34.00 6.17
C PRO A 442 5.06 34.31 5.50
N GLY A 443 6.11 34.44 6.31
CA GLY A 443 7.48 34.64 5.84
C GLY A 443 8.16 33.35 5.44
N ASP A 444 8.25 33.07 4.15
CA ASP A 444 8.73 31.81 3.58
C ASP A 444 10.03 31.92 2.76
N ALA A 445 10.31 33.10 2.21
CA ALA A 445 11.44 33.34 1.33
C ALA A 445 12.13 34.70 1.53
N PHE A 446 13.41 34.75 1.16
CA PHE A 446 14.28 35.91 1.05
C PHE A 446 14.47 36.28 -0.43
N TYR A 447 14.51 37.57 -0.73
CA TYR A 447 14.51 38.07 -2.10
C TYR A 447 15.67 39.03 -2.34
N ILE A 448 16.42 38.81 -3.43
CA ILE A 448 17.46 39.73 -3.92
C ILE A 448 16.99 40.31 -5.25
N ILE A 449 17.06 41.62 -5.40
CA ILE A 449 16.67 42.31 -6.64
C ILE A 449 17.86 42.28 -7.59
N LEU A 450 17.72 41.58 -8.71
CA LEU A 450 18.76 41.46 -9.73
C LEU A 450 18.67 42.58 -10.77
N ALA A 451 17.45 43.00 -11.12
CA ALA A 451 17.17 44.07 -12.06
C ALA A 451 15.77 44.66 -11.78
N GLY A 452 15.60 45.95 -12.08
CA GLY A 452 14.35 46.68 -11.83
C GLY A 452 14.26 47.25 -10.40
N SER A 453 13.04 47.58 -9.99
CA SER A 453 12.76 48.20 -8.71
C SER A 453 11.40 47.79 -8.13
N VAL A 454 11.36 47.67 -6.81
CA VAL A 454 10.16 47.31 -6.05
C VAL A 454 9.86 48.35 -5.00
N GLU A 455 8.58 48.56 -4.72
CA GLU A 455 8.08 49.42 -3.67
C GLU A 455 7.64 48.56 -2.49
N VAL A 456 8.14 48.91 -1.29
CA VAL A 456 7.74 48.33 -0.02
C VAL A 456 6.79 49.30 0.67
N PHE A 457 5.59 48.88 1.02
CA PHE A 457 4.57 49.75 1.62
C PHE A 457 3.75 49.02 2.70
N VAL A 458 3.24 49.77 3.67
CA VAL A 458 2.38 49.23 4.74
C VAL A 458 0.93 49.55 4.38
N GLU A 459 0.11 48.51 4.19
CA GLU A 459 -1.28 48.66 3.72
C GLU A 459 -2.14 49.40 4.73
N ARG A 460 -1.97 49.08 6.03
CA ARG A 460 -2.79 49.65 7.11
C ARG A 460 -2.73 51.17 7.22
N ILE A 461 -1.63 51.77 6.80
CA ILE A 461 -1.39 53.22 6.86
C ILE A 461 -1.24 53.84 5.46
N ASN A 462 -1.45 53.05 4.41
CA ASN A 462 -1.25 53.40 3.00
C ASN A 462 0.01 54.26 2.77
N LYS A 463 1.12 53.87 3.41
CA LYS A 463 2.37 54.63 3.41
C LYS A 463 3.47 53.80 2.80
N THR A 464 4.12 54.37 1.78
CA THR A 464 5.33 53.81 1.18
C THR A 464 6.45 53.89 2.21
N LEU A 465 7.09 52.74 2.47
CA LEU A 465 8.24 52.66 3.35
C LEU A 465 9.47 53.06 2.56
N ASN A 466 9.72 52.36 1.45
CA ASN A 466 10.92 52.57 0.65
C ASN A 466 10.76 52.01 -0.77
N SER A 467 11.55 52.53 -1.69
CA SER A 467 11.74 51.94 -3.02
C SER A 467 13.10 51.26 -3.08
N LEU A 468 13.12 49.95 -3.31
CA LEU A 468 14.34 49.17 -3.41
C LEU A 468 14.72 48.96 -4.87
N GLN A 469 16.01 49.05 -5.16
CA GLN A 469 16.59 48.92 -6.51
C GLN A 469 17.45 47.65 -6.63
N ALA A 470 17.89 47.36 -7.87
CA ALA A 470 18.82 46.29 -8.16
C ALA A 470 20.06 46.31 -7.23
N GLY A 471 20.47 45.13 -6.75
CA GLY A 471 21.52 44.94 -5.77
C GLY A 471 21.03 44.89 -4.32
N GLN A 472 19.85 45.42 -4.02
CA GLN A 472 19.26 45.37 -2.67
C GLN A 472 18.42 44.10 -2.46
N PHE A 473 18.11 43.80 -1.20
CA PHE A 473 17.33 42.63 -0.79
C PHE A 473 16.19 43.01 0.14
N PHE A 474 15.24 42.08 0.33
CA PHE A 474 14.14 42.22 1.28
C PHE A 474 13.56 40.87 1.70
N GLY A 475 12.74 40.88 2.75
CA GLY A 475 12.06 39.70 3.30
C GLY A 475 12.85 38.96 4.39
N GLU A 476 13.99 39.49 4.79
CA GLU A 476 14.88 39.02 5.85
C GLU A 476 14.20 39.04 7.23
N LEU A 477 13.43 40.09 7.54
CA LEU A 477 12.81 40.29 8.85
C LEU A 477 11.93 39.11 9.26
N SER A 478 11.06 38.65 8.34
CA SER A 478 10.15 37.54 8.64
C SER A 478 10.88 36.22 8.87
N LEU A 479 11.96 35.97 8.11
CA LEU A 479 12.77 34.75 8.28
C LEU A 479 13.61 34.77 9.56
N MET A 480 14.08 35.94 9.97
CA MET A 480 14.97 36.09 11.14
C MET A 480 14.21 36.22 12.46
N LEU A 481 13.11 36.99 12.46
CA LEU A 481 12.30 37.26 13.64
C LEU A 481 11.18 36.23 13.84
N GLY A 482 10.85 35.44 12.81
CA GLY A 482 9.74 34.48 12.87
C GLY A 482 8.37 35.15 12.92
N VAL A 483 8.28 36.41 12.47
CA VAL A 483 7.05 37.19 12.39
C VAL A 483 6.50 37.16 10.95
N PRO A 484 5.18 37.33 10.74
CA PRO A 484 4.61 37.50 9.40
C PRO A 484 5.25 38.66 8.62
N ARG A 485 4.97 38.76 7.31
CA ARG A 485 5.45 39.85 6.46
C ARG A 485 5.06 41.20 7.07
N THR A 486 6.05 42.05 7.32
CA THR A 486 5.87 43.34 8.01
C THR A 486 5.39 44.46 7.08
N ALA A 487 5.44 44.23 5.76
CA ALA A 487 5.00 45.16 4.72
C ALA A 487 4.63 44.38 3.45
N SER A 488 3.83 45.00 2.58
CA SER A 488 3.53 44.51 1.23
C SER A 488 4.63 44.95 0.25
N VAL A 489 4.87 44.15 -0.79
CA VAL A 489 5.87 44.46 -1.83
C VAL A 489 5.23 44.38 -3.20
N ARG A 490 5.41 45.42 -4.02
CA ARG A 490 4.92 45.50 -5.40
C ARG A 490 6.03 45.97 -6.34
N ALA A 491 6.09 45.40 -7.53
CA ALA A 491 7.04 45.85 -8.55
C ALA A 491 6.62 47.21 -9.14
N LEU A 492 7.54 48.18 -9.18
CA LEU A 492 7.29 49.49 -9.84
C LEU A 492 7.43 49.38 -11.36
N GLU A 493 8.36 48.54 -11.79
CA GLU A 493 8.64 48.22 -13.18
C GLU A 493 8.87 46.72 -13.33
N GLU A 494 9.15 46.27 -14.56
CA GLU A 494 9.51 44.87 -14.76
C GLU A 494 10.78 44.51 -13.99
N SER A 495 10.65 43.61 -13.02
CA SER A 495 11.70 43.31 -12.05
C SER A 495 12.09 41.84 -12.06
N LEU A 496 13.38 41.57 -11.88
CA LEU A 496 13.93 40.22 -11.76
C LEU A 496 14.45 40.02 -10.34
N LEU A 497 13.98 38.96 -9.70
CA LEU A 497 14.32 38.60 -8.33
C LEU A 497 15.02 37.25 -8.29
N PHE A 498 15.99 37.11 -7.39
CA PHE A 498 16.49 35.82 -6.94
C PHE A 498 15.81 35.45 -5.62
N VAL A 499 15.06 34.36 -5.63
CA VAL A 499 14.24 33.89 -4.50
C VAL A 499 14.95 32.74 -3.80
N ILE A 500 15.15 32.87 -2.49
CA ILE A 500 15.83 31.86 -1.66
C ILE A 500 14.85 31.42 -0.57
N SER A 501 14.64 30.11 -0.43
CA SER A 501 13.76 29.56 0.63
C SER A 501 14.33 29.80 2.02
N ASN A 502 13.52 29.72 3.08
CA ASN A 502 14.00 29.83 4.47
C ASN A 502 15.21 28.91 4.77
N LYS A 503 15.15 27.64 4.33
CA LYS A 503 16.28 26.71 4.48
C LYS A 503 17.50 27.16 3.69
N GLY A 504 17.31 27.60 2.44
CA GLY A 504 18.38 28.15 1.62
C GLY A 504 19.01 29.41 2.23
N PHE A 505 18.19 30.28 2.83
CA PHE A 505 18.64 31.51 3.48
C PHE A 505 19.51 31.22 4.71
N LYS A 506 19.12 30.23 5.54
CA LYS A 506 19.97 29.76 6.65
C LYS A 506 21.29 29.21 6.16
N GLN A 507 21.28 28.45 5.07
CA GLN A 507 22.50 27.90 4.47
C GLN A 507 23.38 29.02 3.90
N LEU A 508 22.81 29.97 3.16
CA LEU A 508 23.51 31.15 2.63
C LEU A 508 24.22 31.92 3.74
N LEU A 509 23.51 32.15 4.84
CA LEU A 509 24.02 32.82 6.03
C LEU A 509 25.18 32.07 6.70
N GLN A 510 25.16 30.73 6.69
CA GLN A 510 26.23 29.88 7.24
C GLN A 510 27.45 29.87 6.34
N ASP A 511 27.23 29.73 5.03
CA ASP A 511 28.30 29.60 4.04
C ASP A 511 28.99 30.95 3.76
N TYR A 512 28.28 32.08 3.94
CA TYR A 512 28.79 33.43 3.65
C TYR A 512 28.57 34.43 4.80
N PRO A 513 29.43 34.42 5.84
CA PRO A 513 29.29 35.29 7.01
C PRO A 513 29.32 36.79 6.69
N ASP A 514 30.04 37.22 5.66
CA ASP A 514 30.12 38.63 5.26
C ASP A 514 28.76 39.19 4.84
N LEU A 515 27.93 38.37 4.18
CA LEU A 515 26.55 38.73 3.84
C LEU A 515 25.70 38.96 5.09
N SER A 516 25.97 38.20 6.17
CA SER A 516 25.27 38.37 7.44
C SER A 516 25.55 39.75 8.07
N GLU A 517 26.80 40.24 8.00
CA GLU A 517 27.14 41.59 8.49
C GLU A 517 26.51 42.67 7.61
N ILE A 518 26.42 42.47 6.29
CA ILE A 518 25.70 43.40 5.39
C ILE A 518 24.22 43.46 5.75
N ILE A 519 23.58 42.30 5.99
CA ILE A 519 22.17 42.23 6.44
C ILE A 519 22.01 42.96 7.78
N VAL A 520 22.93 42.79 8.73
CA VAL A 520 22.91 43.48 10.03
C VAL A 520 23.08 45.00 9.85
N GLN A 521 23.96 45.44 8.96
CA GLN A 521 24.20 46.86 8.67
C GLN A 521 22.98 47.51 8.01
N GLU A 522 22.35 46.87 7.04
CA GLU A 522 21.11 47.37 6.41
C GLU A 522 19.94 47.40 7.39
N LEU A 523 19.78 46.37 8.23
CA LEU A 523 18.82 46.39 9.33
C LEU A 523 19.08 47.54 10.31
N GLY A 524 20.35 47.92 10.51
CA GLY A 524 20.73 49.06 11.33
C GLY A 524 20.38 50.40 10.73
N LYS A 525 20.55 50.58 9.41
CA LYS A 525 20.07 51.78 8.70
C LYS A 525 18.55 51.93 8.80
N HIS A 526 17.81 50.83 8.70
CA HIS A 526 16.35 50.82 8.84
C HIS A 526 15.87 51.06 10.28
N GLN A 527 16.73 50.84 11.29
CA GLN A 527 16.37 51.05 12.69
C GLN A 527 16.23 52.53 13.05
N GLU A 528 17.08 53.42 12.54
CA GLU A 528 16.93 54.87 12.78
C GLU A 528 15.59 55.36 12.21
N GLU A 529 15.21 54.90 11.02
CA GLU A 529 13.95 55.26 10.38
C GLU A 529 12.73 54.68 11.11
N LEU A 530 12.76 53.38 11.48
CA LEU A 530 11.69 52.73 12.25
C LEU A 530 11.57 53.28 13.67
N ALA A 531 12.69 53.62 14.32
CA ALA A 531 12.70 54.22 15.65
C ALA A 531 12.17 55.65 15.63
N GLU A 532 12.54 56.46 14.62
CA GLU A 532 11.96 57.79 14.43
C GLU A 532 10.44 57.72 14.17
N ARG A 533 9.98 56.74 13.38
CA ARG A 533 8.56 56.50 13.09
C ARG A 533 7.79 55.99 14.32
N GLN A 534 8.36 55.09 15.11
CA GLN A 534 7.80 54.68 16.41
C GLN A 534 7.71 55.87 17.37
N LYS A 535 8.70 56.77 17.36
CA LYS A 535 8.70 58.02 18.15
C LYS A 535 7.63 58.99 17.66
N GLN A 536 7.39 59.09 16.36
CA GLN A 536 6.29 59.86 15.77
C GLN A 536 4.91 59.27 16.10
N MET A 537 4.74 57.95 16.03
CA MET A 537 3.48 57.27 16.39
C MET A 537 3.19 57.33 17.90
N ARG A 538 4.22 57.32 18.75
CA ARG A 538 4.09 57.63 20.20
C ARG A 538 3.65 59.08 20.44
N LYS A 539 4.15 60.05 19.66
CA LYS A 539 3.69 61.45 19.73
C LYS A 539 2.25 61.66 19.27
N MET A 540 1.74 60.77 18.41
CA MET A 540 0.36 60.78 17.91
C MET A 540 -0.62 59.95 18.77
N GLY A 541 -0.16 59.33 19.86
CA GLY A 541 -1.02 58.62 20.82
C GLY A 541 -1.53 57.25 20.38
N LEU A 542 -0.85 56.59 19.43
CA LEU A 542 -1.34 55.36 18.77
C LEU A 542 -0.59 54.07 19.17
N LEU A 543 0.26 54.09 20.21
CA LEU A 543 1.03 52.92 20.66
C LEU A 543 1.13 52.85 22.20
N ASP A 544 0.75 51.72 22.78
CA ASP A 544 0.94 51.39 24.19
C ASP A 544 2.39 50.96 24.51
N ALA A 545 2.85 51.33 25.70
CA ALA A 545 4.25 51.31 26.13
C ALA A 545 4.79 49.95 26.61
N ALA A 546 4.36 48.83 26.01
CA ALA A 546 4.75 47.50 26.47
C ALA A 546 5.38 46.67 25.36
N GLU A 547 6.68 46.87 25.16
CA GLU A 547 7.74 45.86 25.01
C GLU A 547 8.99 46.56 24.45
N ASP A 548 9.94 46.79 25.35
CA ASP A 548 11.22 47.43 25.13
C ASP A 548 12.22 46.32 24.74
N ASP A 549 12.67 46.28 23.49
CA ASP A 549 13.93 45.62 23.18
C ASP A 549 14.92 46.65 22.65
N ARG A 550 15.83 47.04 23.54
CA ARG A 550 16.88 48.02 23.28
C ARG A 550 17.80 47.46 22.21
N ASN A 551 17.80 48.14 21.07
CA ASN A 551 18.71 47.97 19.95
C ASN A 551 18.50 46.67 19.15
N LEU A 552 17.59 46.72 18.17
CA LEU A 552 17.25 45.64 17.23
C LEU A 552 18.51 45.04 16.58
N VAL A 553 19.49 45.86 16.21
CA VAL A 553 20.78 45.41 15.64
C VAL A 553 21.57 44.55 16.61
N ALA A 554 21.61 44.92 17.89
CA ALA A 554 22.29 44.14 18.92
C ALA A 554 21.59 42.80 19.15
N TRP A 555 20.25 42.79 19.12
CA TRP A 555 19.45 41.57 19.19
C TRP A 555 19.66 40.66 17.98
N VAL A 556 19.63 41.21 16.75
CA VAL A 556 19.84 40.47 15.50
C VAL A 556 21.26 39.91 15.45
N ARG A 557 22.27 40.70 15.82
CA ARG A 557 23.66 40.24 15.94
C ARG A 557 23.80 39.11 16.97
N LYS A 558 23.10 39.19 18.11
CA LYS A 558 23.07 38.12 19.12
C LYS A 558 22.33 36.87 18.62
N ARG A 559 21.27 37.02 17.82
CA ARG A 559 20.50 35.94 17.20
C ARG A 559 21.31 35.24 16.12
N LEU A 560 21.98 35.98 15.23
CA LEU A 560 22.93 35.45 14.26
C LEU A 560 24.06 34.69 14.98
N LYS A 561 24.67 35.28 16.02
CA LYS A 561 25.67 34.57 16.84
C LYS A 561 25.16 33.25 17.46
N ARG A 562 23.88 33.18 17.85
CA ARG A 562 23.25 31.93 18.34
C ARG A 562 22.94 30.91 17.23
N LEU A 563 22.70 31.38 16.00
CA LEU A 563 22.46 30.51 14.84
C LEU A 563 23.77 29.94 14.26
N PHE A 564 24.91 30.59 14.54
CA PHE A 564 26.25 30.23 14.05
C PHE A 564 27.21 29.71 15.12
N SER A 565 26.77 29.50 16.36
CA SER A 565 27.60 28.83 17.36
C SER A 565 27.72 27.34 17.01
N LEU A 566 28.92 26.93 16.59
CA LEU A 566 29.50 25.59 16.80
C LEU A 566 29.32 25.15 18.27
#